data_AF-A0A538LCE9-F1
#
_entry.id   AF-A0A538LCE9-F1
#
_cell.length_a   1.000
_cell.length_b   1.000
_cell.length_c   1.000
_cell.angle_alpha   90.00
_cell.angle_beta   90.00
_cell.angle_gamma   90.00
#
_symmetry.space_group_name_H-M   'P 1'
#
loop_
_entity.id
_entity.type
_entity.pdbx_description
1 polymer ?
#
loop_
_entity_poly.entity_id
_entity_poly.type
_entity_poly.pdbx_seq_one_letter_code
_entity_poly.pdbx_strand_id
1 'polypeptide(L)'
;MIRRATTEDRELVRDLRAEFEREVPDELWTADVVEHDVTFLAEDAGIAALDRKSERAWLLDILYVRPSARGHGLGTELLRAAAEHVRNAGADTLALEVLESNADARRLYDRLGFRTVERVLAAGVDSLVGGEPAGPTFGFVHVQTDDLEKVRREAAKVLRTDPDVELGSGWVRVRSDATDTDPARLKVLARELSYTSAGVTLALGVEHGVVVRYNLFDRGADVDEYLSVPEYYGALPPGDVYALGANATVVARLTGAEPQQVREAARTAPSPAELPPAQELYERIAEVMGVDP
;
A
#
# COMPACT_ATOMS: atom_id res chain seq x y z
N MET A 1 27.47 3.40 -23.03
CA MET A 1 27.32 4.84 -23.42
C MET A 1 25.87 5.10 -23.82
N ILE A 2 25.23 6.17 -23.34
CA ILE A 2 23.86 6.53 -23.73
C ILE A 2 23.85 7.31 -25.05
N ARG A 3 23.01 6.92 -26.01
CA ARG A 3 22.83 7.62 -27.30
C ARG A 3 21.37 7.62 -27.76
N ARG A 4 21.02 8.54 -28.66
CA ARG A 4 19.71 8.51 -29.33
C ARG A 4 19.64 7.31 -30.29
N ALA A 5 18.49 6.65 -30.33
CA ALA A 5 18.19 5.61 -31.31
C ALA A 5 18.00 6.22 -32.71
N THR A 6 18.32 5.43 -33.71
CA THR A 6 18.17 5.74 -35.13
C THR A 6 17.23 4.72 -35.78
N THR A 7 16.92 4.89 -37.07
CA THR A 7 16.13 3.91 -37.83
C THR A 7 16.80 2.54 -37.93
N GLU A 8 18.12 2.45 -37.77
CA GLU A 8 18.86 1.19 -37.78
C GLU A 8 18.65 0.40 -36.48
N ASP A 9 18.24 1.05 -35.39
CA ASP A 9 18.05 0.43 -34.08
C ASP A 9 16.65 -0.17 -33.88
N ARG A 10 15.81 -0.20 -34.92
CA ARG A 10 14.40 -0.61 -34.82
C ARG A 10 14.20 -2.00 -34.23
N GLU A 11 15.05 -2.96 -34.59
CA GLU A 11 14.98 -4.32 -34.04
C GLU A 11 15.35 -4.33 -32.55
N LEU A 12 16.46 -3.67 -32.18
CA LEU A 12 16.88 -3.57 -30.79
C LEU A 12 15.84 -2.87 -29.90
N VAL A 13 15.22 -1.79 -30.40
CA VAL A 13 14.14 -1.08 -29.69
C VAL A 13 12.94 -1.99 -29.48
N ARG A 14 12.53 -2.75 -30.51
CA ARG A 14 11.44 -3.72 -30.41
C ARG A 14 11.76 -4.81 -29.39
N ASP A 15 12.98 -5.34 -29.40
CA ASP A 15 13.40 -6.41 -28.48
C ASP A 15 13.39 -5.94 -27.03
N LEU A 16 13.98 -4.78 -26.74
CA LEU A 16 14.01 -4.20 -25.39
C LEU A 16 12.59 -3.87 -24.88
N ARG A 17 11.68 -3.41 -25.76
CA ARG A 17 10.27 -3.18 -25.41
C ARG A 17 9.56 -4.49 -25.09
N ALA A 18 9.73 -5.52 -25.91
CA ALA A 18 9.12 -6.82 -25.67
C ALA A 18 9.66 -7.50 -24.39
N GLU A 19 10.93 -7.25 -24.04
CA GLU A 19 11.51 -7.65 -22.75
C GLU A 19 10.87 -6.90 -21.58
N PHE A 20 10.71 -5.58 -21.69
CA PHE A 20 10.02 -4.75 -20.70
C PHE A 20 8.59 -5.24 -20.44
N GLU A 21 7.78 -5.42 -21.50
CA GLU A 21 6.37 -5.85 -21.38
C GLU A 21 6.23 -7.24 -20.75
N ARG A 22 7.21 -8.14 -20.97
CA ARG A 22 7.22 -9.45 -20.33
C ARG A 22 7.57 -9.38 -18.84
N GLU A 23 8.41 -8.44 -18.43
CA GLU A 23 8.81 -8.29 -17.03
C GLU A 23 7.83 -7.44 -16.22
N VAL A 24 7.18 -6.47 -16.86
CA VAL A 24 6.26 -5.52 -16.23
C VAL A 24 4.97 -5.50 -17.06
N PRO A 25 4.15 -6.57 -16.97
CA PRO A 25 2.91 -6.63 -17.72
C PRO A 25 1.93 -5.57 -17.21
N ASP A 26 1.44 -4.71 -18.10
CA ASP A 26 0.27 -3.88 -17.86
C ASP A 26 -0.97 -4.63 -18.34
N GLU A 27 -1.67 -5.27 -17.39
CA GLU A 27 -2.84 -6.11 -17.66
C GLU A 27 -4.08 -5.29 -18.03
N LEU A 28 -4.13 -4.00 -17.65
CA LEU A 28 -5.27 -3.14 -17.90
C LEU A 28 -5.21 -2.50 -19.28
N TRP A 29 -4.00 -2.14 -19.71
CA TRP A 29 -3.78 -1.39 -20.93
C TRP A 29 -2.81 -2.13 -21.85
N THR A 30 -3.30 -3.15 -22.56
CA THR A 30 -2.56 -3.72 -23.69
C THR A 30 -2.58 -2.71 -24.84
N ALA A 31 -1.57 -1.87 -24.93
CA ALA A 31 -1.43 -0.92 -26.02
C ALA A 31 -0.87 -1.59 -27.29
N ASP A 32 -1.34 -1.13 -28.45
CA ASP A 32 -0.65 -1.37 -29.72
C ASP A 32 0.78 -0.80 -29.67
N VAL A 33 1.67 -1.31 -30.51
CA VAL A 33 3.03 -0.77 -30.64
C VAL A 33 2.96 0.68 -31.13
N VAL A 34 3.28 1.63 -30.26
CA VAL A 34 3.35 3.06 -30.59
C VAL A 34 4.81 3.43 -30.90
N GLU A 35 5.04 4.19 -31.98
CA GLU A 35 6.33 4.84 -32.22
C GLU A 35 6.46 6.05 -31.30
N HIS A 36 7.60 6.20 -30.63
CA HIS A 36 7.87 7.34 -29.76
C HIS A 36 8.62 8.47 -30.48
N ASP A 37 8.38 9.72 -30.08
CA ASP A 37 9.06 10.90 -30.63
C ASP A 37 10.59 10.81 -30.48
N VAL A 38 11.04 10.32 -29.32
CA VAL A 38 12.47 10.16 -29.01
C VAL A 38 12.70 8.86 -28.25
N THR A 39 13.76 8.16 -28.62
CA THR A 39 14.24 6.98 -27.91
C THR A 39 15.74 7.10 -27.66
N PHE A 40 16.17 6.73 -26.45
CA PHE A 40 17.56 6.60 -26.03
C PHE A 40 17.89 5.14 -25.75
N LEU A 41 19.13 4.76 -26.05
CA LEU A 41 19.66 3.42 -25.85
C LEU A 41 20.91 3.47 -24.98
N ALA A 42 20.98 2.53 -24.03
CA ALA A 42 22.17 2.21 -23.26
C ALA A 42 22.81 0.96 -23.87
N GLU A 43 23.57 1.14 -24.96
CA GLU A 43 24.05 0.01 -25.77
C GLU A 43 22.90 -0.93 -26.14
N ASP A 44 23.05 -2.24 -25.93
CA ASP A 44 22.00 -3.24 -26.04
C ASP A 44 21.31 -3.55 -24.71
N ALA A 45 21.68 -2.85 -23.63
CA ALA A 45 21.29 -3.19 -22.26
C ALA A 45 20.07 -2.44 -21.74
N GLY A 46 19.66 -1.34 -22.38
CA GLY A 46 18.55 -0.54 -21.88
C GLY A 46 18.02 0.49 -22.85
N ILE A 47 16.81 0.96 -22.56
CA ILE A 47 16.01 1.87 -23.39
C ILE A 47 15.30 2.92 -22.52
N ALA A 48 15.19 4.13 -23.04
CA ALA A 48 14.25 5.13 -22.56
C ALA A 48 13.51 5.76 -23.74
N ALA A 49 12.17 5.75 -23.73
CA ALA A 49 11.37 6.30 -24.82
C ALA A 49 10.37 7.33 -24.28
N LEU A 50 10.24 8.46 -24.98
CA LEU A 50 9.47 9.61 -24.52
C LEU A 50 8.75 10.33 -25.66
N ASP A 51 7.58 10.87 -25.32
CA ASP A 51 6.67 11.57 -26.23
C ASP A 51 6.36 12.99 -25.73
N ARG A 52 6.29 13.94 -26.65
CA ARG A 52 5.90 15.30 -26.34
C ARG A 52 4.39 15.35 -26.14
N LYS A 53 3.94 15.76 -24.95
CA LYS A 53 2.50 15.90 -24.63
C LYS A 53 2.01 17.34 -24.75
N SER A 54 2.88 18.32 -24.55
CA SER A 54 2.57 19.74 -24.74
C SER A 54 3.84 20.56 -24.99
N GLU A 55 3.70 21.89 -25.08
CA GLU A 55 4.86 22.80 -25.12
C GLU A 55 5.74 22.71 -23.86
N ARG A 56 5.16 22.35 -22.72
CA ARG A 56 5.83 22.36 -21.43
C ARG A 56 6.19 20.99 -20.88
N ALA A 57 5.56 19.93 -21.40
CA ALA A 57 5.65 18.60 -20.81
C ALA A 57 5.90 17.49 -21.83
N TRP A 58 6.75 16.55 -21.40
CA TRP A 58 6.98 15.28 -22.06
C TRP A 58 6.62 14.13 -21.12
N LEU A 59 6.22 13.00 -21.68
CA LEU A 59 5.97 11.76 -20.96
C LEU A 59 7.09 10.77 -21.29
N LEU A 60 7.76 10.22 -20.28
CA LEU A 60 8.62 9.06 -20.40
C LEU A 60 7.73 7.81 -20.30
N ASP A 61 7.51 7.15 -21.43
CA ASP A 61 6.61 6.01 -21.56
C ASP A 61 7.32 4.69 -21.20
N ILE A 62 8.57 4.55 -21.63
CA ILE A 62 9.38 3.35 -21.38
C ILE A 62 10.67 3.76 -20.69
N LEU A 63 11.01 3.07 -19.60
CA LEU A 63 12.35 3.04 -19.04
C LEU A 63 12.67 1.61 -18.62
N TYR A 64 13.62 0.99 -19.32
CA TYR A 64 13.97 -0.40 -19.06
C TYR A 64 15.47 -0.62 -19.14
N VAL A 65 15.96 -1.46 -18.24
CA VAL A 65 17.32 -1.98 -18.24
C VAL A 65 17.24 -3.48 -18.00
N ARG A 66 17.91 -4.25 -18.85
CA ARG A 66 18.01 -5.71 -18.76
C ARG A 66 18.47 -6.14 -17.36
N PRO A 67 17.92 -7.23 -16.79
CA PRO A 67 18.29 -7.69 -15.45
C PRO A 67 19.80 -7.83 -15.22
N SER A 68 20.53 -8.35 -16.22
CA SER A 68 21.99 -8.54 -16.17
C SER A 68 22.79 -7.24 -16.05
N ALA A 69 22.20 -6.10 -16.39
CA ALA A 69 22.86 -4.78 -16.39
C ALA A 69 22.33 -3.84 -15.28
N ARG A 70 21.36 -4.29 -14.45
CA ARG A 70 20.83 -3.51 -13.31
C ARG A 70 21.88 -3.31 -12.22
N GLY A 71 21.66 -2.31 -11.36
CA GLY A 71 22.57 -1.99 -10.24
C GLY A 71 23.80 -1.16 -10.62
N HIS A 72 24.02 -0.88 -11.91
CA HIS A 72 25.17 -0.12 -12.41
C HIS A 72 24.86 1.34 -12.76
N GLY A 73 23.69 1.85 -12.36
CA GLY A 73 23.30 3.24 -12.61
C GLY A 73 22.72 3.55 -14.00
N LEU A 74 22.65 2.58 -14.92
CA LEU A 74 22.17 2.80 -16.29
C LEU A 74 20.76 3.44 -16.39
N GLY A 75 19.81 3.01 -15.55
CA GLY A 75 18.47 3.61 -15.53
C GLY A 75 18.50 5.10 -15.13
N THR A 76 19.42 5.48 -14.25
CA THR A 76 19.65 6.89 -13.89
C THR A 76 20.26 7.67 -15.05
N GLU A 77 21.21 7.09 -15.78
CA GLU A 77 21.83 7.73 -16.94
C GLU A 77 20.84 7.94 -18.09
N LEU A 78 20.02 6.92 -18.39
CA LEU A 78 18.94 7.00 -19.38
C LEU A 78 17.93 8.10 -19.02
N LEU A 79 17.49 8.15 -17.77
CA LEU A 79 16.54 9.17 -17.32
C LEU A 79 17.15 10.58 -17.39
N ARG A 80 18.43 10.75 -17.05
CA ARG A 80 19.12 12.03 -17.20
C ARG A 80 19.22 12.47 -18.66
N ALA A 81 19.54 11.55 -19.58
CA ALA A 81 19.55 11.85 -21.01
C ALA A 81 18.16 12.29 -21.52
N ALA A 82 17.10 11.63 -21.06
CA ALA A 82 15.72 12.04 -21.35
C ALA A 82 15.42 13.44 -20.79
N ALA A 83 15.74 13.71 -19.52
CA ALA A 83 15.52 15.02 -18.90
C ALA A 83 16.30 16.15 -19.60
N GLU A 84 17.55 15.90 -20.02
CA GLU A 84 18.33 16.85 -20.80
C GLU A 84 17.70 17.14 -22.15
N HIS A 85 17.16 16.12 -22.83
CA HIS A 85 16.41 16.31 -24.07
C HIS A 85 15.20 17.22 -23.87
N VAL A 86 14.38 16.92 -22.86
CA VAL A 86 13.17 17.69 -22.51
C VAL A 86 13.54 19.15 -22.24
N ARG A 87 14.57 19.39 -21.43
CA ARG A 87 15.08 20.75 -21.16
C ARG A 87 15.52 21.47 -22.42
N ASN A 88 16.29 20.80 -23.29
CA ASN A 88 16.77 21.39 -24.54
C ASN A 88 15.64 21.67 -25.54
N ALA A 89 14.52 20.94 -25.44
CA ALA A 89 13.30 21.18 -26.19
C ALA A 89 12.43 22.34 -25.63
N GLY A 90 12.92 23.06 -24.61
CA GLY A 90 12.24 24.21 -23.99
C GLY A 90 11.12 23.83 -23.02
N ALA A 91 10.96 22.55 -22.72
CA ALA A 91 9.99 22.05 -21.74
C ALA A 91 10.59 22.08 -20.33
N ASP A 92 9.73 22.17 -19.32
CA ASP A 92 10.13 22.24 -17.90
C ASP A 92 9.64 21.03 -17.08
N THR A 93 8.85 20.15 -17.69
CA THR A 93 8.22 19.02 -17.02
C THR A 93 8.50 17.72 -17.78
N LEU A 94 9.02 16.73 -17.07
CA LEU A 94 9.07 15.34 -17.51
C LEU A 94 8.19 14.51 -16.57
N ALA A 95 7.13 13.92 -17.11
CA ALA A 95 6.22 13.03 -16.40
C ALA A 95 6.51 11.57 -16.77
N LEU A 96 6.00 10.64 -15.97
CA LEU A 96 6.00 9.21 -16.24
C LEU A 96 4.82 8.55 -15.54
N GLU A 97 4.45 7.38 -16.02
CA GLU A 97 3.52 6.48 -15.36
C GLU A 97 4.29 5.29 -14.78
N VAL A 98 3.83 4.75 -13.65
CA VAL A 98 4.45 3.60 -13.01
C VAL A 98 3.39 2.78 -12.29
N LEU A 99 3.43 1.46 -12.50
CA LEU A 99 2.54 0.54 -11.79
C LEU A 99 2.83 0.59 -10.28
N GLU A 100 1.77 0.58 -9.46
CA GLU A 100 1.89 0.59 -8.00
C GLU A 100 2.74 -0.58 -7.48
N SER A 101 2.63 -1.75 -8.13
CA SER A 101 3.39 -2.97 -7.85
C SER A 101 4.89 -2.86 -8.17
N ASN A 102 5.32 -1.90 -9.00
CA ASN A 102 6.70 -1.76 -9.42
C ASN A 102 7.54 -0.97 -8.39
N ALA A 103 7.74 -1.58 -7.22
CA ALA A 103 8.40 -0.95 -6.08
C ALA A 103 9.85 -0.50 -6.38
N ASP A 104 10.57 -1.22 -7.25
CA ASP A 104 11.94 -0.86 -7.65
C ASP A 104 11.99 0.42 -8.48
N ALA A 105 11.11 0.56 -9.48
CA ALA A 105 11.01 1.77 -10.29
C ALA A 105 10.58 2.97 -9.45
N ARG A 106 9.57 2.79 -8.58
CA ARG A 106 9.12 3.85 -7.65
C ARG A 106 10.25 4.36 -6.77
N ARG A 107 11.05 3.46 -6.16
CA ARG A 107 12.25 3.84 -5.39
C ARG A 107 13.28 4.62 -6.21
N LEU A 108 13.47 4.28 -7.48
CA LEU A 108 14.35 5.02 -8.38
C LEU A 108 13.82 6.44 -8.63
N TYR A 109 12.53 6.57 -8.95
CA TYR A 109 11.89 7.85 -9.25
C TYR A 109 11.84 8.78 -8.04
N ASP A 110 11.50 8.26 -6.86
CA ASP A 110 11.52 9.02 -5.61
C ASP A 110 12.92 9.61 -5.32
N ARG A 111 13.98 8.80 -5.50
CA ARG A 111 15.38 9.25 -5.33
C ARG A 111 15.76 10.33 -6.34
N LEU A 112 15.13 10.33 -7.52
CA LEU A 112 15.36 11.29 -8.59
C LEU A 112 14.47 12.52 -8.51
N GLY A 113 13.62 12.63 -7.47
CA GLY A 113 12.81 13.81 -7.19
C GLY A 113 11.48 13.87 -7.94
N PHE A 114 11.05 12.75 -8.54
CA PHE A 114 9.67 12.63 -9.03
C PHE A 114 8.71 12.65 -7.86
N ARG A 115 7.49 13.13 -8.12
CA ARG A 115 6.40 13.19 -7.15
C ARG A 115 5.14 12.69 -7.83
N THR A 116 4.30 11.96 -7.10
CA THR A 116 2.98 11.57 -7.59
C THR A 116 2.12 12.81 -7.81
N VAL A 117 1.58 12.94 -9.01
CA VAL A 117 0.68 14.05 -9.40
C VAL A 117 -0.74 13.60 -9.67
N GLU A 118 -0.94 12.37 -10.11
CA GLU A 118 -2.25 11.78 -10.38
C GLU A 118 -2.29 10.29 -10.02
N ARG A 119 -3.51 9.74 -9.96
CA ARG A 119 -3.76 8.32 -9.75
C ARG A 119 -4.84 7.86 -10.72
N VAL A 120 -4.62 6.71 -11.34
CA VAL A 120 -5.64 5.98 -12.10
C VAL A 120 -6.28 4.95 -11.17
N LEU A 121 -7.61 4.95 -11.09
CA LEU A 121 -8.39 3.99 -10.29
C LEU A 121 -9.15 3.06 -11.23
N ALA A 122 -9.17 1.76 -10.92
CA ALA A 122 -9.91 0.76 -11.67
C ALA A 122 -10.75 -0.11 -10.72
N ALA A 123 -11.91 -0.55 -11.18
CA ALA A 123 -12.79 -1.47 -10.48
C ALA A 123 -13.50 -2.39 -11.49
N GLY A 124 -13.86 -3.60 -11.07
CA GLY A 124 -14.68 -4.50 -11.88
C GLY A 124 -16.07 -3.89 -12.10
N VAL A 125 -16.53 -3.83 -13.35
CA VAL A 125 -17.79 -3.15 -13.70
C VAL A 125 -18.99 -3.70 -12.91
N ASP A 126 -19.04 -5.02 -12.69
CA ASP A 126 -20.13 -5.66 -11.93
C ASP A 126 -20.20 -5.16 -10.48
N SER A 127 -19.05 -4.86 -9.86
CA SER A 127 -19.00 -4.32 -8.50
C SER A 127 -19.60 -2.91 -8.41
N LEU A 128 -19.56 -2.13 -9.50
CA LEU A 128 -20.11 -0.78 -9.55
C LEU A 128 -21.60 -0.75 -9.89
N VAL A 129 -22.08 -1.72 -10.68
CA VAL A 129 -23.48 -1.80 -11.10
C VAL A 129 -24.36 -2.42 -10.02
N GLY A 130 -23.84 -3.40 -9.28
CA GLY A 130 -24.60 -4.17 -8.28
C GLY A 130 -24.17 -3.94 -6.83
N GLY A 131 -23.06 -3.25 -6.57
CA GLY A 131 -22.56 -3.03 -5.21
C GLY A 131 -23.31 -1.89 -4.52
N GLU A 132 -23.77 -2.13 -3.30
CA GLU A 132 -24.01 -1.01 -2.39
C GLU A 132 -22.69 -0.25 -2.17
N PRO A 133 -22.72 1.09 -2.00
CA PRO A 133 -21.53 1.85 -1.63
C PRO A 133 -20.85 1.18 -0.44
N ALA A 134 -19.52 1.12 -0.47
CA ALA A 134 -18.74 0.63 0.66
C ALA A 134 -19.23 1.32 1.94
N GLY A 135 -19.54 0.53 2.96
CA GLY A 135 -19.91 1.04 4.27
C GLY A 135 -18.73 1.76 4.93
N PRO A 136 -18.90 2.24 6.17
CA PRO A 136 -17.88 3.06 6.81
C PRO A 136 -16.57 2.28 7.00
N THR A 137 -15.46 2.97 6.80
CA THR A 137 -14.14 2.53 7.26
C THR A 137 -13.78 3.37 8.48
N PHE A 138 -13.47 2.71 9.59
CA PHE A 138 -12.98 3.38 10.79
C PHE A 138 -12.18 2.42 11.66
N GLY A 139 -11.36 2.95 12.55
CA GLY A 139 -10.66 2.12 13.52
C GLY A 139 -10.06 2.90 14.68
N PHE A 140 -9.65 2.15 15.69
CA PHE A 140 -9.05 2.68 16.89
C PHE A 140 -7.77 1.93 17.21
N VAL A 141 -6.84 2.64 17.85
CA VAL A 141 -5.67 2.04 18.45
C VAL A 141 -5.80 2.12 19.97
N HIS A 142 -5.77 0.98 20.63
CA HIS A 142 -5.81 0.85 22.08
C HIS A 142 -4.42 0.48 22.59
N VAL A 143 -3.84 1.32 23.46
CA VAL A 143 -2.53 1.12 24.07
C VAL A 143 -2.71 0.82 25.55
N GLN A 144 -2.18 -0.30 26.04
CA GLN A 144 -2.29 -0.68 27.45
C GLN A 144 -1.33 0.15 28.31
N THR A 145 -1.76 1.35 28.68
CA THR A 145 -1.02 2.31 29.50
C THR A 145 -2.01 3.31 30.11
N ASP A 146 -1.56 4.08 31.09
CA ASP A 146 -2.27 5.23 31.68
C ASP A 146 -1.67 6.58 31.25
N ASP A 147 -0.57 6.58 30.49
CA ASP A 147 0.14 7.79 30.03
C ASP A 147 -0.49 8.38 28.76
N LEU A 148 -1.64 9.03 28.95
CA LEU A 148 -2.43 9.66 27.87
C LEU A 148 -1.62 10.70 27.09
N GLU A 149 -0.86 11.54 27.79
CA GLU A 149 -0.08 12.63 27.19
C GLU A 149 1.06 12.11 26.31
N LYS A 150 1.72 11.02 26.72
CA LYS A 150 2.71 10.35 25.88
C LYS A 150 2.06 9.76 24.64
N VAL A 151 0.97 9.03 24.78
CA VAL A 151 0.28 8.42 23.62
C VAL A 151 -0.17 9.49 22.64
N ARG A 152 -0.81 10.57 23.10
CA ARG A 152 -1.23 11.69 22.24
C ARG A 152 -0.05 12.29 21.48
N ARG A 153 1.05 12.59 22.17
CA ARG A 153 2.24 13.18 21.54
C ARG A 153 2.87 12.25 20.51
N GLU A 154 3.03 10.96 20.81
CA GLU A 154 3.64 10.02 19.86
C GLU A 154 2.71 9.73 18.67
N ALA A 155 1.40 9.60 18.91
CA ALA A 155 0.40 9.45 17.86
C ALA A 155 0.39 10.66 16.92
N ALA A 156 0.44 11.88 17.46
CA ALA A 156 0.48 13.11 16.67
C ALA A 156 1.69 13.19 15.74
N LYS A 157 2.86 12.67 16.16
CA LYS A 157 4.06 12.60 15.29
C LYS A 157 3.87 11.67 14.11
N VAL A 158 3.26 10.50 14.35
CA VAL A 158 3.02 9.49 13.32
C VAL A 158 1.95 9.97 12.34
N LEU A 159 0.84 10.51 12.86
CA LEU A 159 -0.32 10.94 12.08
C LEU A 159 -0.13 12.30 11.40
N ARG A 160 0.79 13.14 11.92
CA ARG A 160 0.99 14.54 11.51
C ARG A 160 -0.27 15.40 11.67
N THR A 161 -1.12 15.05 12.63
CA THR A 161 -2.32 15.78 13.06
C THR A 161 -2.55 15.49 14.54
N ASP A 162 -3.36 16.30 15.22
CA ASP A 162 -3.77 16.03 16.61
C ASP A 162 -4.86 14.94 16.61
N PRO A 163 -4.68 13.81 17.31
CA PRO A 163 -5.68 12.77 17.40
C PRO A 163 -6.57 12.92 18.64
N ASP A 164 -7.76 12.34 18.58
CA ASP A 164 -8.61 12.17 19.75
C ASP A 164 -8.06 11.03 20.61
N VAL A 165 -7.86 11.29 21.90
CA VAL A 165 -7.26 10.33 22.83
C VAL A 165 -8.04 10.31 24.14
N GLU A 166 -8.45 9.10 24.56
CA GLU A 166 -9.27 8.86 25.75
C GLU A 166 -8.72 7.68 26.55
N LEU A 167 -8.88 7.70 27.88
CA LEU A 167 -8.54 6.57 28.75
C LEU A 167 -9.84 5.85 29.14
N GLY A 168 -9.92 4.55 28.85
CA GLY A 168 -11.10 3.73 29.14
C GLY A 168 -10.73 2.26 29.26
N SER A 169 -11.38 1.54 30.19
CA SER A 169 -11.18 0.10 30.40
C SER A 169 -9.72 -0.36 30.61
N GLY A 170 -8.84 0.53 31.09
CA GLY A 170 -7.41 0.25 31.28
C GLY A 170 -6.54 0.43 30.02
N TRP A 171 -7.09 1.04 28.98
CA TRP A 171 -6.43 1.32 27.72
C TRP A 171 -6.55 2.80 27.35
N VAL A 172 -5.46 3.37 26.82
CA VAL A 172 -5.54 4.64 26.10
C VAL A 172 -5.96 4.35 24.67
N ARG A 173 -7.13 4.83 24.28
CA ARG A 173 -7.71 4.72 22.95
C ARG A 173 -7.35 5.96 22.12
N VAL A 174 -6.99 5.74 20.86
CA VAL A 174 -6.65 6.77 19.88
C VAL A 174 -7.56 6.65 18.67
N ARG A 175 -8.18 7.76 18.26
CA ARG A 175 -8.95 7.91 17.02
C ARG A 175 -8.39 9.05 16.18
N SER A 176 -8.43 8.92 14.85
CA SER A 176 -8.11 10.00 13.94
C SER A 176 -8.74 9.77 12.56
N ASP A 177 -9.32 10.82 11.96
CA ASP A 177 -9.86 10.76 10.59
C ASP A 177 -8.81 10.31 9.55
N ALA A 178 -7.51 10.57 9.82
CA ALA A 178 -6.42 10.11 8.97
C ALA A 178 -6.29 8.58 8.88
N THR A 179 -6.70 7.83 9.92
CA THR A 179 -6.73 6.34 9.88
C THR A 179 -8.03 5.83 9.28
N ASP A 180 -9.14 6.57 9.41
CA ASP A 180 -10.41 6.23 8.76
C ASP A 180 -10.29 6.36 7.22
N THR A 181 -9.53 7.35 6.75
CA THR A 181 -9.25 7.59 5.32
C THR A 181 -8.25 6.60 4.73
N ASP A 182 -7.31 6.10 5.53
CA ASP A 182 -6.23 5.20 5.11
C ASP A 182 -6.01 4.14 6.21
N PRO A 183 -6.82 3.06 6.22
CA PRO A 183 -6.79 2.04 7.28
C PRO A 183 -5.44 1.32 7.41
N ALA A 184 -4.61 1.32 6.36
CA ALA A 184 -3.23 0.82 6.45
C ALA A 184 -2.39 1.59 7.48
N ARG A 185 -2.70 2.88 7.73
CA ARG A 185 -2.06 3.68 8.78
C ARG A 185 -2.42 3.22 10.19
N LEU A 186 -3.55 2.53 10.38
CA LEU A 186 -3.95 2.03 11.70
C LEU A 186 -2.91 1.04 12.24
N LYS A 187 -2.46 0.10 11.40
CA LYS A 187 -1.40 -0.87 11.72
C LYS A 187 -0.06 -0.18 12.01
N VAL A 188 0.31 0.81 11.19
CA VAL A 188 1.55 1.60 11.39
C VAL A 188 1.51 2.34 12.72
N LEU A 189 0.41 3.05 13.01
CA LEU A 189 0.23 3.78 14.26
C LEU A 189 0.33 2.84 15.47
N ALA A 190 -0.37 1.70 15.44
CA ALA A 190 -0.32 0.73 16.52
C ALA A 190 1.09 0.16 16.76
N ARG A 191 1.83 -0.16 15.69
CA ARG A 191 3.21 -0.63 15.83
C ARG A 191 4.12 0.42 16.49
N GLU A 192 4.06 1.67 16.03
CA GLU A 192 4.89 2.75 16.56
C GLU A 192 4.52 3.09 18.01
N LEU A 193 3.22 3.09 18.34
CA LEU A 193 2.76 3.28 19.72
C LEU A 193 3.21 2.12 20.62
N SER A 194 3.12 0.87 20.17
CA SER A 194 3.62 -0.29 20.91
C SER A 194 5.12 -0.19 21.18
N TYR A 195 5.91 0.24 20.18
CA TYR A 195 7.34 0.44 20.32
C TYR A 195 7.68 1.54 21.35
N THR A 196 7.02 2.69 21.26
CA THR A 196 7.34 3.87 22.10
C THR A 196 6.77 3.80 23.52
N SER A 197 5.58 3.22 23.70
CA SER A 197 4.95 3.00 25.00
C SER A 197 5.49 1.78 25.74
N ALA A 198 6.04 0.80 25.00
CA ALA A 198 6.38 -0.54 25.48
C ALA A 198 5.18 -1.33 26.04
N GLY A 199 3.95 -0.89 25.76
CA GLY A 199 2.72 -1.57 26.12
C GLY A 199 2.21 -2.50 25.01
N VAL A 200 1.31 -3.41 25.41
CA VAL A 200 0.47 -4.13 24.45
C VAL A 200 -0.36 -3.10 23.70
N THR A 201 -0.44 -3.23 22.37
CA THR A 201 -1.23 -2.32 21.54
C THR A 201 -2.08 -3.10 20.57
N LEU A 202 -3.37 -2.79 20.53
CA LEU A 202 -4.35 -3.36 19.63
C LEU A 202 -4.78 -2.27 18.64
N ALA A 203 -4.63 -2.50 17.34
CA ALA A 203 -5.42 -1.82 16.33
C ALA A 203 -6.65 -2.67 16.04
N LEU A 204 -7.86 -2.10 16.08
CA LEU A 204 -9.11 -2.79 15.75
C LEU A 204 -10.00 -1.84 14.96
N GLY A 205 -10.59 -2.31 13.86
CA GLY A 205 -11.43 -1.47 13.01
C GLY A 205 -12.30 -2.25 12.03
N VAL A 206 -13.19 -1.51 11.39
CA VAL A 206 -14.07 -1.95 10.31
C VAL A 206 -13.59 -1.33 9.01
N GLU A 207 -13.50 -2.11 7.94
CA GLU A 207 -13.15 -1.63 6.60
C GLU A 207 -14.34 -1.86 5.65
N HIS A 208 -14.73 -0.80 4.93
CA HIS A 208 -15.83 -0.78 3.96
C HIS A 208 -17.19 -1.28 4.52
N GLY A 209 -17.39 -1.23 5.84
CA GLY A 209 -18.57 -1.72 6.53
C GLY A 209 -18.79 -3.24 6.48
N VAL A 210 -17.85 -4.02 5.94
CA VAL A 210 -18.06 -5.45 5.64
C VAL A 210 -17.00 -6.38 6.21
N VAL A 211 -15.82 -5.87 6.57
CA VAL A 211 -14.76 -6.68 7.20
C VAL A 211 -14.25 -6.03 8.47
N VAL A 212 -13.84 -6.87 9.42
CA VAL A 212 -13.20 -6.46 10.67
C VAL A 212 -11.75 -6.91 10.63
N ARG A 213 -10.85 -5.99 10.98
CA ARG A 213 -9.41 -6.26 11.07
C ARG A 213 -8.93 -5.92 12.47
N TYR A 214 -8.02 -6.73 12.99
CA TYR A 214 -7.17 -6.29 14.09
C TYR A 214 -5.71 -6.67 13.91
N ASN A 215 -4.85 -5.90 14.57
CA ASN A 215 -3.43 -6.21 14.73
C ASN A 215 -3.05 -6.03 16.19
N LEU A 216 -2.38 -7.03 16.75
CA LEU A 216 -1.91 -7.01 18.12
C LEU A 216 -0.40 -6.93 18.13
N PHE A 217 0.12 -5.98 18.92
CA PHE A 217 1.55 -5.72 19.06
C PHE A 217 1.98 -5.80 20.52
N ASP A 218 3.19 -6.31 20.74
CA ASP A 218 3.90 -6.24 22.03
C ASP A 218 5.30 -5.69 21.80
N ARG A 219 5.61 -4.52 22.38
CA ARG A 219 6.89 -3.81 22.22
C ARG A 219 7.33 -3.64 20.75
N GLY A 220 6.36 -3.37 19.88
CA GLY A 220 6.56 -3.17 18.44
C GLY A 220 6.65 -4.44 17.60
N ALA A 221 6.66 -5.63 18.22
CA ALA A 221 6.56 -6.90 17.49
C ALA A 221 5.10 -7.19 17.13
N ASP A 222 4.84 -7.56 15.87
CA ASP A 222 3.54 -8.06 15.40
C ASP A 222 3.35 -9.48 15.95
N VAL A 223 2.40 -9.66 16.86
CA VAL A 223 2.22 -10.93 17.59
C VAL A 223 0.96 -11.67 17.20
N ASP A 224 -0.04 -10.98 16.64
CA ASP A 224 -1.23 -11.59 16.06
C ASP A 224 -1.88 -10.65 15.04
N GLU A 225 -2.38 -11.21 13.95
CA GLU A 225 -3.08 -10.48 12.91
C GLU A 225 -4.34 -11.24 12.52
N TYR A 226 -5.44 -10.49 12.37
CA TYR A 226 -6.73 -11.06 12.04
C TYR A 226 -7.43 -10.22 10.98
N LEU A 227 -8.04 -10.91 10.02
CA LEU A 227 -8.96 -10.33 9.04
C LEU A 227 -10.17 -11.25 8.90
N SER A 228 -11.37 -10.73 9.15
CA SER A 228 -12.59 -11.54 9.19
C SER A 228 -12.89 -12.26 7.87
N VAL A 229 -12.51 -11.64 6.74
CA VAL A 229 -12.57 -12.24 5.41
C VAL A 229 -11.17 -12.16 4.78
N PRO A 230 -10.33 -13.20 4.96
CA PRO A 230 -8.91 -13.15 4.60
C PRO A 230 -8.63 -12.72 3.16
N GLU A 231 -9.45 -13.17 2.20
CA GLU A 231 -9.25 -12.91 0.77
C GLU A 231 -10.03 -11.69 0.26
N TYR A 232 -10.53 -10.83 1.17
CA TYR A 232 -11.34 -9.67 0.79
C TYR A 232 -10.61 -8.70 -0.15
N TYR A 233 -9.30 -8.54 0.02
CA TYR A 233 -8.45 -7.68 -0.81
C TYR A 233 -7.81 -8.40 -2.02
N GLY A 234 -8.16 -9.67 -2.23
CA GLY A 234 -7.61 -10.50 -3.29
C GLY A 234 -7.24 -11.91 -2.81
N ALA A 235 -6.99 -12.79 -3.77
CA ALA A 235 -6.62 -14.16 -3.50
C ALA A 235 -5.31 -14.25 -2.71
N LEU A 236 -5.25 -15.15 -1.73
CA LEU A 236 -4.06 -15.39 -0.92
C LEU A 236 -3.60 -16.86 -1.00
N PRO A 237 -2.30 -17.13 -0.84
CA PRO A 237 -1.83 -18.50 -0.61
C PRO A 237 -2.55 -19.13 0.59
N PRO A 238 -2.89 -20.44 0.58
CA PRO A 238 -3.63 -21.06 1.67
C PRO A 238 -3.00 -20.87 3.06
N GLY A 239 -1.67 -20.87 3.15
CA GLY A 239 -0.96 -20.63 4.43
C GLY A 239 -1.21 -19.24 5.01
N ASP A 240 -1.33 -18.23 4.14
CA ASP A 240 -1.55 -16.84 4.54
C ASP A 240 -3.01 -16.62 4.97
N VAL A 241 -3.96 -17.33 4.33
CA VAL A 241 -5.37 -17.37 4.78
C VAL A 241 -5.47 -17.88 6.21
N TYR A 242 -4.77 -18.97 6.55
CA TYR A 242 -4.76 -19.50 7.93
C TYR A 242 -4.07 -18.58 8.93
N ALA A 243 -3.05 -17.82 8.49
CA ALA A 243 -2.32 -16.89 9.35
C ALA A 243 -3.17 -15.67 9.76
N LEU A 244 -4.26 -15.37 9.04
CA LEU A 244 -5.21 -14.28 9.34
C LEU A 244 -6.35 -14.71 10.28
N GLY A 245 -6.27 -15.91 10.85
CA GLY A 245 -7.14 -16.37 11.91
C GLY A 245 -6.61 -15.98 13.29
N ALA A 246 -7.49 -15.51 14.17
CA ALA A 246 -7.13 -15.08 15.52
C ALA A 246 -6.41 -16.18 16.32
N ASN A 247 -5.22 -15.86 16.85
CA ASN A 247 -4.53 -16.76 17.77
C ASN A 247 -5.03 -16.54 19.20
N ALA A 248 -6.10 -17.26 19.55
CA ALA A 248 -6.75 -17.15 20.86
C ALA A 248 -5.81 -17.31 22.07
N THR A 249 -4.70 -18.05 21.94
CA THR A 249 -3.71 -18.18 23.03
C THR A 249 -2.90 -16.90 23.21
N VAL A 250 -2.50 -16.25 22.11
CA VAL A 250 -1.76 -14.99 22.14
C VAL A 250 -2.66 -13.86 22.64
N VAL A 251 -3.88 -13.77 22.11
CA VAL A 251 -4.88 -12.78 22.54
C VAL A 251 -5.13 -12.92 24.04
N ALA A 252 -5.48 -14.12 24.53
CA ALA A 252 -5.75 -14.36 25.94
C ALA A 252 -4.59 -13.95 26.86
N ARG A 253 -3.35 -14.22 26.45
CA ARG A 253 -2.14 -13.84 27.21
C ARG A 253 -2.00 -12.31 27.36
N LEU A 254 -2.36 -11.56 26.34
CA LEU A 254 -2.07 -10.12 26.25
C LEU A 254 -3.24 -9.23 26.70
N THR A 255 -4.48 -9.70 26.49
CA THR A 255 -5.68 -8.93 26.84
C THR A 255 -6.39 -9.47 28.08
N GLY A 256 -6.09 -10.72 28.50
CA GLY A 256 -6.81 -11.41 29.56
C GLY A 256 -8.12 -12.06 29.09
N ALA A 257 -8.41 -12.03 27.79
CA ALA A 257 -9.59 -12.66 27.20
C ALA A 257 -9.62 -14.18 27.43
N GLU A 258 -10.83 -14.76 27.51
CA GLU A 258 -10.97 -16.20 27.57
C GLU A 258 -10.78 -16.81 26.15
N PRO A 259 -9.88 -17.82 25.96
CA PRO A 259 -9.55 -18.32 24.62
C PRO A 259 -10.73 -18.88 23.81
N GLN A 260 -11.73 -19.49 24.46
CA GLN A 260 -12.93 -19.95 23.75
C GLN A 260 -13.78 -18.78 23.25
N GLN A 261 -13.96 -17.72 24.04
CA GLN A 261 -14.65 -16.50 23.61
C GLN A 261 -13.96 -15.82 22.43
N VAL A 262 -12.62 -15.80 22.40
CA VAL A 262 -11.86 -15.27 21.24
C VAL A 262 -12.16 -16.09 19.98
N ARG A 263 -12.17 -17.43 20.06
CA ARG A 263 -12.50 -18.30 18.92
C ARG A 263 -13.95 -18.13 18.45
N GLU A 264 -14.86 -17.80 19.35
CA GLU A 264 -16.27 -17.61 19.04
C GLU A 264 -16.57 -16.22 18.45
N ALA A 265 -15.84 -15.19 18.90
CA ALA A 265 -15.98 -13.82 18.41
C ALA A 265 -15.19 -13.59 17.12
N ALA A 266 -13.87 -13.83 17.11
CA ALA A 266 -12.99 -13.52 15.98
C ALA A 266 -12.94 -14.65 14.94
N ARG A 267 -14.11 -14.97 14.35
CA ARG A 267 -14.23 -15.99 13.30
C ARG A 267 -13.86 -15.44 11.93
N THR A 268 -13.36 -16.33 11.10
CA THR A 268 -12.97 -16.09 9.71
C THR A 268 -13.99 -16.75 8.78
N ALA A 269 -14.30 -16.14 7.64
CA ALA A 269 -15.18 -16.71 6.62
C ALA A 269 -14.72 -16.36 5.19
N PRO A 270 -15.12 -17.14 4.17
CA PRO A 270 -14.80 -16.83 2.76
C PRO A 270 -15.51 -15.58 2.23
N SER A 271 -16.64 -15.19 2.82
CA SER A 271 -17.41 -14.03 2.38
C SER A 271 -18.04 -13.27 3.56
N PRO A 272 -18.25 -11.93 3.44
CA PRO A 272 -18.93 -11.15 4.49
C PRO A 272 -20.33 -11.66 4.82
N ALA A 273 -21.05 -12.25 3.84
CA ALA A 273 -22.41 -12.76 4.01
C ALA A 273 -22.51 -13.96 4.97
N GLU A 274 -21.39 -14.61 5.27
CA GLU A 274 -21.31 -15.75 6.20
C GLU A 274 -20.96 -15.32 7.64
N LEU A 275 -20.79 -14.02 7.87
CA LEU A 275 -20.51 -13.42 9.17
C LEU A 275 -21.67 -12.54 9.65
N PRO A 276 -21.75 -12.25 10.96
CA PRO A 276 -22.57 -11.14 11.44
C PRO A 276 -22.17 -9.82 10.77
N PRO A 277 -23.04 -8.79 10.80
CA PRO A 277 -22.68 -7.44 10.35
C PRO A 277 -21.34 -7.00 10.95
N ALA A 278 -20.48 -6.35 10.16
CA ALA A 278 -19.12 -6.02 10.60
C ALA A 278 -19.09 -5.18 11.89
N GLN A 279 -20.08 -4.29 12.07
CA GLN A 279 -20.25 -3.52 13.30
C GLN A 279 -20.47 -4.42 14.53
N GLU A 280 -21.37 -5.41 14.43
CA GLU A 280 -21.66 -6.35 15.51
C GLU A 280 -20.43 -7.23 15.81
N LEU A 281 -19.74 -7.69 14.76
CA LEU A 281 -18.51 -8.47 14.90
C LEU A 281 -17.40 -7.66 15.58
N TYR A 282 -17.24 -6.39 15.19
CA TYR A 282 -16.30 -5.45 15.79
C TYR A 282 -16.58 -5.25 17.29
N GLU A 283 -17.83 -4.97 17.65
CA GLU A 283 -18.24 -4.77 19.05
C GLU A 283 -18.00 -6.01 19.90
N ARG A 284 -18.32 -7.21 19.36
CA ARG A 284 -18.06 -8.48 20.05
C ARG A 284 -16.57 -8.75 20.26
N ILE A 285 -15.73 -8.43 19.28
CA ILE A 285 -14.27 -8.59 19.43
C ILE A 285 -13.73 -7.60 20.47
N ALA A 286 -14.16 -6.33 20.41
CA ALA A 286 -13.79 -5.30 21.38
C ALA A 286 -14.14 -5.71 22.81
N GLU A 287 -15.38 -6.20 23.02
CA GLU A 287 -15.87 -6.69 24.31
C GLU A 287 -15.00 -7.85 24.84
N VAL A 288 -14.74 -8.87 24.01
CA VAL A 288 -13.92 -10.03 24.42
C VAL A 288 -12.49 -9.62 24.76
N MET A 289 -11.92 -8.63 24.06
CA MET A 289 -10.57 -8.12 24.33
C MET A 289 -10.53 -7.08 25.45
N GLY A 290 -11.67 -6.69 26.02
CA GLY A 290 -11.75 -5.72 27.11
C GLY A 290 -11.35 -4.30 26.70
N VAL A 291 -11.66 -3.91 25.46
CA VAL A 291 -11.41 -2.56 24.94
C VAL A 291 -12.72 -1.87 24.56
N ASP A 292 -12.74 -0.55 24.61
CA ASP A 292 -13.93 0.22 24.25
C ASP A 292 -14.12 0.25 22.72
N PRO A 293 -15.32 -0.08 22.20
CA PRO A 293 -15.64 -0.02 20.77
C PRO A 293 -15.77 1.42 20.26
#